data_AF-A0A355ERA7-F1
#
_entry.id   AF-A0A355ERA7-F1
#
_cell.length_a   1.000
_cell.length_b   1.000
_cell.length_c   1.000
_cell.angle_alpha   90.00
_cell.angle_beta   90.00
_cell.angle_gamma   90.00
#
_symmetry.space_group_name_H-M   'P 1'
#
loop_
_entity.id
_entity.type
_entity.pdbx_description
1 polymer ?
#
loop_
_entity_poly.entity_id
_entity_poly.type
_entity_poly.pdbx_seq_one_letter_code
_entity_poly.pdbx_strand_id
1 'polypeptide(L)'
;MRCAPPLCVCIESNSNRTVSMPRDLYAVLDVPRTATEEQIRQRFREQARLRHPDRFRGAAKEKAELEFQELTQAFNVLADPERRRQHDSELQRPGNDSDPRQLCRAYMQRGVKAYKEKAWLEAADNFDRATKADPTNPQAWHYLALACAQEKNWLPRAVTAVERSCELEPMNPTYAKQAGRILQMAGQSDRAIHHYRRALQWGDDDPVVQQALDELTKTPRRGGLFGKA
;
A
#
# COMPACT_ATOMS: atom_id res chain seq x y z
N MET A 1 -5.68 -27.03 45.22
CA MET A 1 -5.41 -25.57 45.34
C MET A 1 -4.78 -25.11 44.03
N ARG A 2 -5.20 -23.95 43.54
CA ARG A 2 -5.13 -23.53 42.12
C ARG A 2 -3.72 -23.14 41.65
N CYS A 3 -3.55 -23.24 40.33
CA CYS A 3 -2.41 -22.97 39.46
C CYS A 3 -1.74 -21.59 39.61
N ALA A 4 -0.43 -21.51 39.31
CA ALA A 4 0.19 -20.58 38.33
C ALA A 4 1.73 -20.77 38.27
N PRO A 5 2.37 -20.86 37.08
CA PRO A 5 3.80 -20.73 36.87
C PRO A 5 4.16 -19.34 36.24
N PRO A 6 5.39 -19.14 35.72
CA PRO A 6 6.36 -18.11 36.13
C PRO A 6 6.19 -16.74 35.41
N LEU A 7 6.77 -15.67 35.97
CA LEU A 7 6.92 -14.40 35.24
C LEU A 7 8.39 -14.16 34.89
N CYS A 8 8.73 -14.67 33.71
CA CYS A 8 9.80 -14.17 32.85
C CYS A 8 9.45 -12.72 32.47
N VAL A 9 10.25 -11.73 32.88
CA VAL A 9 10.12 -10.37 32.35
C VAL A 9 10.93 -10.33 31.07
N CYS A 10 10.25 -10.62 29.96
CA CYS A 10 10.75 -10.40 28.62
C CYS A 10 10.98 -8.90 28.38
N ILE A 11 12.09 -8.63 27.72
CA ILE A 11 12.43 -7.37 27.06
C ILE A 11 11.33 -7.05 26.04
N GLU A 12 10.70 -5.88 26.14
CA GLU A 12 10.06 -5.24 25.00
C GLU A 12 10.55 -3.80 24.89
N SER A 13 11.67 -3.69 24.20
CA SER A 13 12.03 -2.52 23.40
C SER A 13 10.82 -2.10 22.57
N ASN A 14 10.12 -1.05 22.98
CA ASN A 14 9.10 -0.42 22.16
C ASN A 14 9.48 1.03 21.85
N SER A 15 10.69 1.20 21.31
CA SER A 15 11.03 2.38 20.50
C SER A 15 10.37 2.20 19.14
N ASN A 16 9.05 2.33 19.15
CA ASN A 16 8.20 2.14 17.99
C ASN A 16 8.41 3.30 17.01
N ARG A 17 8.86 2.93 15.81
CA ARG A 17 8.64 3.61 14.53
C ARG A 17 9.35 4.94 14.27
N THR A 18 10.40 4.79 13.48
CA THR A 18 10.65 5.61 12.30
C THR A 18 9.37 5.79 11.46
N VAL A 19 8.67 6.90 11.67
CA VAL A 19 7.93 7.58 10.61
C VAL A 19 8.48 8.98 10.60
N SER A 20 9.02 9.41 9.46
CA SER A 20 9.34 10.81 9.20
C SER A 20 8.03 11.59 9.09
N MET A 21 7.29 11.68 10.20
CA MET A 21 6.28 12.70 10.41
C MET A 21 6.99 14.05 10.34
N PRO A 22 6.39 15.09 9.73
CA PRO A 22 6.90 16.45 9.90
C PRO A 22 7.06 16.67 11.41
N ARG A 23 8.31 16.81 11.86
CA ARG A 23 8.64 16.83 13.29
C ARG A 23 7.80 17.92 13.94
N ASP A 24 7.06 17.57 14.98
CA ASP A 24 6.22 18.53 15.70
C ASP A 24 7.13 19.56 16.37
N LEU A 25 7.31 20.72 15.72
CA LEU A 25 8.22 21.76 16.18
C LEU A 25 7.80 22.31 17.55
N TYR A 26 6.52 22.19 17.90
CA TYR A 26 5.99 22.54 19.21
C TYR A 26 6.53 21.60 20.30
N ALA A 27 6.69 20.31 19.99
CA ALA A 27 7.28 19.34 20.92
C ALA A 27 8.79 19.60 21.12
N VAL A 28 9.51 20.05 20.10
CA VAL A 28 10.93 20.41 20.21
C VAL A 28 11.13 21.58 21.19
N LEU A 29 10.25 22.59 21.13
CA LEU A 29 10.25 23.75 22.03
C LEU A 29 9.53 23.51 23.36
N ASP A 30 8.97 22.32 23.57
CA ASP A 30 8.17 21.94 24.74
C ASP A 30 7.00 22.92 25.01
N VAL A 31 6.31 23.34 23.95
CA VAL A 31 5.17 24.26 24.03
C VAL A 31 3.89 23.62 23.49
N PRO A 32 2.70 23.98 24.02
CA PRO A 32 1.45 23.57 23.39
C PRO A 32 1.26 24.30 22.05
N ARG A 33 0.51 23.70 21.12
CA ARG A 33 0.18 24.31 19.82
C ARG A 33 -0.62 25.62 19.93
N THR A 34 -1.28 25.83 21.06
CA THR A 34 -2.00 27.06 21.41
C THR A 34 -1.11 28.16 21.98
N ALA A 35 0.21 27.94 22.10
CA ALA A 35 1.13 28.89 22.70
C ALA A 35 1.17 30.22 21.93
N THR A 36 1.27 31.32 22.66
CA THR A 36 1.47 32.67 22.09
C THR A 36 2.94 32.85 21.66
N GLU A 37 3.20 33.83 20.80
CA GLU A 37 4.56 34.16 20.34
C GLU A 37 5.50 34.50 21.51
N GLU A 38 4.97 35.19 22.53
CA GLU A 38 5.71 35.52 23.76
C GLU A 38 6.13 34.27 24.54
N GLN A 39 5.21 33.30 24.67
CA GLN A 39 5.49 32.02 25.33
C GLN A 39 6.54 31.21 24.56
N ILE A 40 6.48 31.22 23.22
CA ILE A 40 7.48 30.57 22.36
C ILE A 40 8.85 31.19 22.55
N ARG A 41 8.95 32.53 22.54
CA ARG A 41 10.21 33.26 22.78
C ARG A 41 10.77 33.03 24.19
N GLN A 42 9.90 33.00 25.20
CA GLN A 42 10.31 32.72 26.57
C GLN A 42 10.89 31.31 26.71
N ARG A 43 10.17 30.29 26.22
CA ARG A 43 10.61 28.89 26.29
C ARG A 43 11.90 28.65 25.51
N PHE A 44 12.05 29.28 24.33
CA PHE A 44 13.30 29.22 23.59
C PHE A 44 14.49 29.74 24.43
N ARG A 45 14.34 30.90 25.10
CA ARG A 45 15.42 31.47 25.94
C ARG A 45 15.76 30.56 27.13
N GLU A 46 14.75 29.96 27.76
CA GLU A 46 14.95 29.03 28.86
C GLU A 46 15.70 27.77 28.40
N GLN A 47 15.27 27.14 27.30
CA GLN A 47 15.91 25.95 26.76
C GLN A 47 17.31 26.24 26.18
N ALA A 48 17.49 27.37 25.50
CA ALA A 48 18.79 27.79 24.97
C ALA A 48 19.83 27.95 26.08
N ARG A 49 19.43 28.47 27.25
CA ARG A 49 20.33 28.55 28.41
C ARG A 49 20.66 27.19 29.00
N LEU A 50 19.71 26.26 29.04
CA LEU A 50 19.90 24.92 29.59
C LEU A 50 20.77 24.04 28.69
N ARG A 51 20.57 24.13 27.38
CA ARG A 51 21.21 23.26 26.36
C ARG A 51 22.36 23.93 25.61
N HIS A 52 22.83 25.11 26.04
CA HIS A 52 23.92 25.81 25.35
C HIS A 52 25.18 24.92 25.25
N PRO A 53 25.80 24.79 24.06
CA PRO A 53 26.92 23.87 23.85
C PRO A 53 28.14 24.19 24.71
N ASP A 54 28.34 25.46 25.09
CA ASP A 54 29.44 25.87 25.99
C ASP A 54 29.35 25.26 27.39
N ARG A 55 28.17 24.74 27.78
CA ARG A 55 27.98 24.06 29.08
C ARG A 55 28.48 22.61 29.07
N PHE A 56 28.85 22.07 27.91
CA PHE A 56 29.18 20.66 27.73
C PHE A 56 30.57 20.47 27.10
N ARG A 57 31.16 19.28 27.25
CA ARG A 57 32.47 18.92 26.70
C ARG A 57 32.44 17.52 26.07
N GLY A 58 33.30 17.27 25.09
CA GLY A 58 33.42 15.98 24.40
C GLY A 58 32.11 15.58 23.70
N ALA A 59 31.77 14.28 23.73
CA ALA A 59 30.56 13.75 23.10
C ALA A 59 29.23 14.37 23.61
N ALA A 60 29.22 14.95 24.81
CA ALA A 60 28.07 15.67 25.33
C ALA A 60 27.88 17.05 24.66
N LYS A 61 28.97 17.67 24.20
CA LYS A 61 28.93 18.93 23.46
C LYS A 61 28.32 18.74 22.07
N GLU A 62 28.74 17.71 21.36
CA GLU A 62 28.20 17.38 20.03
C GLU A 62 26.69 17.12 20.07
N LYS A 63 26.21 16.39 21.10
CA LYS A 63 24.78 16.19 21.33
C LYS A 63 24.05 17.50 21.62
N ALA A 64 24.60 18.35 22.48
CA ALA A 64 24.03 19.65 22.79
C ALA A 64 23.99 20.58 21.57
N GLU A 65 24.99 20.53 20.69
CA GLU A 65 25.00 21.28 19.43
C GLU A 65 23.87 20.84 18.49
N LEU A 66 23.66 19.52 18.32
CA LEU A 66 22.55 18.99 17.51
C LEU A 66 21.18 19.39 18.07
N GLU A 67 20.96 19.20 19.36
CA GLU A 67 19.71 19.59 20.03
C GLU A 67 19.47 21.10 19.95
N PHE A 68 20.53 21.91 20.06
CA PHE A 68 20.45 23.36 19.96
C PHE A 68 20.14 23.83 18.55
N GLN A 69 20.67 23.16 17.52
CA GLN A 69 20.32 23.42 16.13
C GLN A 69 18.84 23.12 15.88
N GLU A 70 18.32 22.00 16.37
CA GLU A 70 16.91 21.65 16.27
C GLU A 70 16.00 22.66 16.98
N LEU A 71 16.40 23.07 18.20
CA LEU A 71 15.70 24.10 18.97
C LEU A 71 15.63 25.43 18.21
N THR A 72 16.72 25.83 17.57
CA THR A 72 16.81 27.06 16.77
C THR A 72 15.95 26.98 15.51
N GLN A 73 15.95 25.84 14.83
CA GLN A 73 15.09 25.60 13.66
C GLN A 73 13.61 25.69 14.04
N ALA A 74 13.20 25.04 15.13
CA ALA A 74 11.83 25.09 15.62
C ALA A 74 11.40 26.53 15.95
N PHE A 75 12.27 27.30 16.63
CA PHE A 75 12.01 28.70 16.93
C PHE A 75 11.85 29.56 15.67
N ASN A 76 12.73 29.41 14.68
CA ASN A 76 12.69 30.20 13.44
C ASN A 76 11.43 29.99 12.59
N VAL A 77 10.75 28.86 12.76
CA VAL A 77 9.47 28.56 12.09
C VAL A 77 8.30 29.02 12.95
N LEU A 78 8.33 28.77 14.27
CA LEU A 78 7.19 29.08 15.16
C LEU A 78 7.11 30.55 15.59
N ALA A 79 8.22 31.28 15.59
CA ALA A 79 8.26 32.69 15.97
C ALA A 79 7.73 33.64 14.89
N ASP A 80 7.71 33.20 13.63
CA ASP A 80 7.18 33.97 12.50
C ASP A 80 5.71 33.55 12.24
N PRO A 81 4.73 34.46 12.30
CA PRO A 81 3.32 34.12 12.11
C PRO A 81 2.98 33.50 10.75
N GLU A 82 3.68 33.88 9.70
CA GLU A 82 3.47 33.33 8.35
C GLU A 82 4.04 31.91 8.26
N ARG A 83 5.28 31.71 8.72
CA ARG A 83 5.91 30.38 8.74
C ARG A 83 5.19 29.42 9.67
N ARG A 84 4.72 29.89 10.83
CA ARG A 84 3.89 29.11 11.75
C ARG A 84 2.60 28.68 11.07
N ARG A 85 1.92 29.59 10.36
CA ARG A 85 0.71 29.26 9.61
C ARG A 85 0.98 28.24 8.50
N GLN A 86 2.10 28.36 7.78
CA GLN A 86 2.50 27.38 6.77
C GLN A 86 2.75 26.02 7.40
N HIS A 87 3.50 25.95 8.51
CA HIS A 87 3.74 24.73 9.25
C HIS A 87 2.44 24.11 9.79
N ASP A 88 1.55 24.92 10.38
CA ASP A 88 0.25 24.47 10.87
C ASP A 88 -0.62 23.96 9.71
N SER A 89 -0.57 24.60 8.54
CA SER A 89 -1.27 24.15 7.34
C SER A 89 -0.70 22.84 6.80
N GLU A 90 0.60 22.59 6.94
CA GLU A 90 1.26 21.35 6.55
C GLU A 90 0.98 20.21 7.54
N LEU A 91 0.86 20.50 8.84
CA LEU A 91 0.39 19.57 9.85
C LEU A 91 -1.10 19.24 9.71
N GLN A 92 -1.91 20.20 9.22
CA GLN A 92 -3.34 20.02 8.95
C GLN A 92 -3.61 19.43 7.57
N ARG A 93 -2.64 19.49 6.64
CA ARG A 93 -2.70 18.64 5.46
C ARG A 93 -2.79 17.22 6.00
N PRO A 94 -3.81 16.45 5.60
CA PRO A 94 -3.82 15.05 5.96
C PRO A 94 -2.46 14.51 5.55
N GLY A 95 -1.70 14.01 6.53
CA GLY A 95 -0.54 13.21 6.24
C GLY A 95 -1.00 12.20 5.20
N ASN A 96 -0.14 11.84 4.26
CA ASN A 96 -0.49 10.87 3.23
C ASN A 96 -0.71 9.44 3.80
N ASP A 97 -1.12 9.32 5.06
CA ASP A 97 -2.01 8.32 5.66
C ASP A 97 -3.39 8.37 5.00
N SER A 98 -3.42 8.53 3.67
CA SER A 98 -4.59 8.29 2.86
C SER A 98 -5.14 6.94 3.29
N ASP A 99 -6.40 6.89 3.74
CA ASP A 99 -7.11 5.64 4.04
C ASP A 99 -6.68 4.60 2.99
N PRO A 100 -6.17 3.41 3.37
CA PRO A 100 -5.71 2.40 2.42
C PRO A 100 -6.68 2.18 1.26
N ARG A 101 -7.99 2.30 1.53
CA ARG A 101 -9.06 2.24 0.52
C ARG A 101 -9.08 3.44 -0.41
N GLN A 102 -8.87 4.65 0.09
CA GLN A 102 -8.76 5.88 -0.71
C GLN A 102 -7.50 5.86 -1.58
N LEU A 103 -6.38 5.38 -1.04
CA LEU A 103 -5.15 5.19 -1.80
C LEU A 103 -5.33 4.16 -2.91
N CYS A 104 -5.96 3.02 -2.60
CA CYS A 104 -6.34 2.02 -3.59
C CYS A 104 -7.20 2.64 -4.70
N ARG A 105 -8.24 3.41 -4.35
CA ARG A 105 -9.11 4.10 -5.32
C ARG A 105 -8.33 5.06 -6.22
N ALA A 106 -7.39 5.83 -5.67
CA ALA A 106 -6.58 6.75 -6.44
C ALA A 106 -5.68 6.03 -7.47
N TYR A 107 -5.00 4.95 -7.05
CA TYR A 107 -4.22 4.13 -7.95
C TYR A 107 -5.07 3.41 -8.99
N MET A 108 -6.25 2.92 -8.61
CA MET A 108 -7.22 2.33 -9.54
C MET A 108 -7.63 3.31 -10.63
N GLN A 109 -7.93 4.56 -10.29
CA GLN A 109 -8.31 5.58 -11.28
C GLN A 109 -7.18 5.86 -12.28
N ARG A 110 -5.94 5.99 -11.78
CA ARG A 110 -4.75 6.18 -12.63
C ARG A 110 -4.50 4.97 -13.52
N GLY A 111 -4.59 3.77 -12.96
CA GLY A 111 -4.43 2.51 -13.70
C GLY A 111 -5.47 2.35 -14.80
N VAL A 112 -6.75 2.65 -14.52
CA VAL A 112 -7.84 2.60 -15.52
C VAL A 112 -7.60 3.61 -16.65
N LYS A 113 -7.11 4.81 -16.32
CA LYS A 113 -6.73 5.81 -17.34
C LYS A 113 -5.61 5.28 -18.24
N ALA A 114 -4.51 4.80 -17.65
CA ALA A 114 -3.39 4.22 -18.39
C ALA A 114 -3.81 3.00 -19.23
N TYR A 115 -4.73 2.17 -18.72
CA TYR A 115 -5.28 1.01 -19.44
C TYR A 115 -6.04 1.44 -20.70
N LYS A 116 -6.84 2.52 -20.63
CA LYS A 116 -7.53 3.09 -21.80
C LYS A 116 -6.54 3.64 -22.83
N GLU A 117 -5.44 4.21 -22.36
CA GLU A 117 -4.34 4.71 -23.18
C GLU A 117 -3.43 3.59 -23.72
N LYS A 118 -3.72 2.32 -23.37
CA LYS A 118 -2.93 1.13 -23.73
C LYS A 118 -1.49 1.14 -23.18
N ALA A 119 -1.24 1.95 -22.16
CA ALA A 119 0.03 1.99 -21.44
C ALA A 119 0.08 0.83 -20.43
N TRP A 120 0.26 -0.40 -20.92
CA TRP A 120 0.11 -1.63 -20.11
C TRP A 120 1.04 -1.69 -18.91
N LEU A 121 2.29 -1.25 -19.06
CA LEU A 121 3.27 -1.21 -17.97
C LEU A 121 2.82 -0.26 -16.85
N GLU A 122 2.42 0.96 -17.21
CA GLU A 122 1.95 1.96 -16.25
C GLU A 122 0.62 1.54 -15.60
N ALA A 123 -0.28 0.95 -16.38
CA ALA A 123 -1.52 0.39 -15.86
C ALA A 123 -1.23 -0.72 -14.82
N ALA A 124 -0.37 -1.67 -15.16
CA ALA A 124 0.01 -2.75 -14.25
C ALA A 124 0.70 -2.25 -12.98
N ASP A 125 1.60 -1.25 -13.07
CA ASP A 125 2.25 -0.65 -11.89
C ASP A 125 1.23 0.05 -10.97
N ASN A 126 0.32 0.83 -11.54
CA ASN A 126 -0.73 1.47 -10.75
C ASN A 126 -1.66 0.44 -10.09
N PHE A 127 -2.08 -0.60 -10.80
CA PHE A 127 -2.91 -1.65 -10.19
C PHE A 127 -2.15 -2.46 -9.13
N ASP A 128 -0.86 -2.71 -9.31
CA ASP A 128 -0.02 -3.38 -8.30
C ASP A 128 0.06 -2.55 -7.00
N ARG A 129 0.26 -1.24 -7.12
CA ARG A 129 0.18 -0.31 -5.97
C ARG A 129 -1.20 -0.30 -5.35
N ALA A 130 -2.27 -0.40 -6.14
CA ALA A 130 -3.63 -0.51 -5.64
C ALA A 130 -3.86 -1.79 -4.82
N THR A 131 -3.33 -2.94 -5.27
CA THR A 131 -3.42 -4.22 -4.54
C THR A 131 -2.57 -4.25 -3.27
N LYS A 132 -1.47 -3.49 -3.23
CA LYS A 132 -0.64 -3.31 -2.02
C LYS A 132 -1.32 -2.40 -1.01
N ALA A 133 -2.03 -1.37 -1.49
CA ALA A 133 -2.80 -0.46 -0.64
C ALA A 133 -4.01 -1.16 -0.03
N ASP A 134 -4.80 -1.88 -0.83
CA ASP A 134 -5.94 -2.68 -0.34
C ASP A 134 -5.91 -4.09 -0.95
N PRO A 135 -5.34 -5.08 -0.23
CA PRO A 135 -5.29 -6.47 -0.70
C PRO A 135 -6.66 -7.14 -0.77
N THR A 136 -7.68 -6.58 -0.12
CA THR A 136 -9.02 -7.16 -0.04
C THR A 136 -9.93 -6.73 -1.18
N ASN A 137 -9.48 -5.78 -2.02
CA ASN A 137 -10.26 -5.29 -3.14
C ASN A 137 -10.16 -6.23 -4.37
N PRO A 138 -11.22 -6.98 -4.71
CA PRO A 138 -11.21 -7.92 -5.83
C PRO A 138 -11.04 -7.22 -7.18
N GLN A 139 -11.58 -6.01 -7.30
CA GLN A 139 -11.53 -5.22 -8.53
C GLN A 139 -10.08 -4.84 -8.88
N ALA A 140 -9.25 -4.51 -7.88
CA ALA A 140 -7.85 -4.16 -8.11
C ALA A 140 -7.04 -5.33 -8.68
N TRP A 141 -7.20 -6.53 -8.11
CA TRP A 141 -6.61 -7.76 -8.62
C TRP A 141 -7.10 -8.09 -10.03
N HIS A 142 -8.40 -7.90 -10.28
CA HIS A 142 -8.99 -8.14 -11.59
C HIS A 142 -8.38 -7.25 -12.69
N TYR A 143 -8.28 -5.93 -12.46
CA TYR A 143 -7.69 -5.01 -13.44
C TYR A 143 -6.18 -5.22 -13.63
N LEU A 144 -5.46 -5.59 -12.56
CA LEU A 144 -4.06 -6.01 -12.68
C LEU A 144 -3.93 -7.21 -13.63
N ALA A 145 -4.80 -8.21 -13.48
CA ALA A 145 -4.82 -9.37 -14.35
C ALA A 145 -5.09 -9.01 -15.81
N LEU A 146 -6.08 -8.15 -16.06
CA LEU A 146 -6.41 -7.69 -17.41
C LEU A 146 -5.26 -6.92 -18.07
N ALA A 147 -4.57 -6.05 -17.32
CA ALA A 147 -3.40 -5.31 -17.79
C ALA A 147 -2.24 -6.24 -18.12
N CYS A 148 -1.94 -7.20 -17.23
CA CYS A 148 -0.88 -8.18 -17.46
C CYS A 148 -1.20 -9.14 -18.60
N ALA A 149 -2.47 -9.47 -18.84
CA ALA A 149 -2.88 -10.38 -19.91
C ALA A 149 -2.66 -9.82 -21.32
N GLN A 150 -2.48 -8.50 -21.47
CA GLN A 150 -2.17 -7.89 -22.78
C GLN A 150 -0.79 -8.30 -23.30
N GLU A 151 0.15 -8.55 -22.38
CA GLU A 151 1.52 -8.92 -22.71
C GLU A 151 1.76 -10.40 -22.45
N LYS A 152 2.17 -11.15 -23.48
CA LYS A 152 2.41 -12.61 -23.36
C LYS A 152 3.43 -12.95 -22.27
N ASN A 153 4.44 -12.09 -22.08
CA ASN A 153 5.49 -12.29 -21.09
C ASN A 153 4.98 -12.17 -19.64
N TRP A 154 3.83 -11.51 -19.42
CA TRP A 154 3.25 -11.30 -18.09
C TRP A 154 2.06 -12.22 -17.81
N LEU A 155 1.79 -13.19 -18.69
CA LEU A 155 0.72 -14.18 -18.50
C LEU A 155 0.78 -14.91 -17.14
N PRO A 156 1.95 -15.36 -16.62
CA PRO A 156 2.02 -15.96 -15.29
C PRO A 156 1.52 -15.02 -14.18
N ARG A 157 1.89 -13.73 -14.25
CA ARG A 157 1.43 -12.70 -13.31
C ARG A 157 -0.07 -12.44 -13.44
N ALA A 158 -0.59 -12.44 -14.67
CA ALA A 158 -2.02 -12.31 -14.93
C ALA A 158 -2.83 -13.45 -14.31
N VAL A 159 -2.34 -14.69 -14.42
CA VAL A 159 -2.97 -15.88 -13.83
C VAL A 159 -3.05 -15.76 -12.30
N THR A 160 -1.95 -15.38 -11.63
CA THR A 160 -1.99 -15.17 -10.18
C THR A 160 -2.97 -14.06 -9.79
N ALA A 161 -2.96 -12.94 -10.50
CA ALA A 161 -3.85 -11.82 -10.20
C ALA A 161 -5.34 -12.16 -10.39
N VAL A 162 -5.69 -12.91 -11.45
CA VAL A 162 -7.10 -13.27 -11.69
C VAL A 162 -7.60 -14.32 -10.69
N GLU A 163 -6.75 -15.24 -10.26
CA GLU A 163 -7.08 -16.19 -9.20
C GLU A 163 -7.40 -15.45 -7.90
N ARG A 164 -6.60 -14.45 -7.52
CA ARG A 164 -6.88 -13.62 -6.34
C ARG A 164 -8.22 -12.90 -6.42
N SER A 165 -8.59 -12.35 -7.59
CA SER A 165 -9.92 -11.76 -7.76
C SER A 165 -11.06 -12.76 -7.59
N CYS A 166 -10.89 -14.00 -8.05
CA CYS A 166 -11.88 -15.07 -7.90
C CYS A 166 -11.94 -15.67 -6.47
N GLU A 167 -10.84 -15.63 -5.72
CA GLU A 167 -10.81 -15.99 -4.30
C GLU A 167 -11.60 -15.00 -3.46
N LEU A 168 -11.46 -13.70 -3.75
CA LEU A 168 -12.14 -12.62 -3.04
C LEU A 168 -13.64 -12.55 -3.36
N GLU A 169 -14.04 -12.75 -4.62
CA GLU A 169 -15.45 -12.83 -5.03
C GLU A 169 -15.75 -14.12 -5.82
N PRO A 170 -16.00 -15.26 -5.13
CA PRO A 170 -16.19 -16.56 -5.78
C PRO A 170 -17.46 -16.68 -6.64
N MET A 171 -18.46 -15.84 -6.38
CA MET A 171 -19.78 -15.88 -7.01
C MET A 171 -19.92 -14.87 -8.16
N ASN A 172 -18.83 -14.19 -8.54
CA ASN A 172 -18.86 -13.20 -9.61
C ASN A 172 -18.64 -13.88 -10.99
N PRO A 173 -19.68 -13.99 -11.85
CA PRO A 173 -19.56 -14.64 -13.15
C PRO A 173 -18.56 -13.93 -14.07
N THR A 174 -18.44 -12.60 -13.97
CA THR A 174 -17.51 -11.81 -14.78
C THR A 174 -16.06 -12.18 -14.48
N TYR A 175 -15.70 -12.33 -13.21
CA TYR A 175 -14.34 -12.71 -12.83
C TYR A 175 -14.05 -14.16 -13.22
N ALA A 176 -15.01 -15.06 -13.05
CA ALA A 176 -14.88 -16.44 -13.49
C ALA A 176 -14.66 -16.55 -15.02
N LYS A 177 -15.43 -15.81 -15.83
CA LYS A 177 -15.21 -15.73 -17.28
C LYS A 177 -13.81 -15.22 -17.63
N GLN A 178 -13.39 -14.13 -17.00
CA GLN A 178 -12.08 -13.52 -17.28
C GLN A 178 -10.92 -14.42 -16.84
N ALA A 179 -11.09 -15.15 -15.74
CA ALA A 179 -10.15 -16.20 -15.31
C ALA A 179 -10.04 -17.31 -16.35
N GLY A 180 -11.18 -17.82 -16.84
CA GLY A 180 -11.21 -18.81 -17.92
C GLY A 180 -10.42 -18.36 -19.15
N ARG A 181 -10.61 -17.11 -19.58
CA ARG A 181 -9.91 -16.54 -20.74
C ARG A 181 -8.41 -16.41 -20.51
N ILE A 182 -7.98 -15.88 -19.37
CA ILE A 182 -6.55 -15.70 -19.06
C ILE A 182 -5.85 -17.07 -18.91
N LEU A 183 -6.51 -18.05 -18.28
CA LEU A 183 -5.98 -19.41 -18.14
C LEU A 183 -5.88 -20.13 -19.49
N GLN A 184 -6.85 -19.92 -20.38
CA GLN A 184 -6.80 -20.42 -21.75
C GLN A 184 -5.63 -19.82 -22.53
N MET A 185 -5.38 -18.51 -22.42
CA MET A 185 -4.21 -17.85 -23.02
C MET A 185 -2.88 -18.37 -22.44
N ALA A 186 -2.88 -18.74 -21.16
CA ALA A 186 -1.73 -19.37 -20.49
C ALA A 186 -1.58 -20.87 -20.80
N GLY A 187 -2.46 -21.46 -21.62
CA GLY A 187 -2.43 -22.88 -22.00
C GLY A 187 -2.95 -23.84 -20.93
N GLN A 188 -3.59 -23.34 -19.87
CA GLN A 188 -4.09 -24.12 -18.74
C GLN A 188 -5.56 -24.53 -18.96
N SER A 189 -5.80 -25.32 -20.00
CA SER A 189 -7.15 -25.65 -20.50
C SER A 189 -8.06 -26.29 -19.44
N ASP A 190 -7.55 -27.22 -18.61
CA ASP A 190 -8.37 -27.88 -17.58
C ASP A 190 -8.87 -26.87 -16.53
N ARG A 191 -8.02 -25.93 -16.12
CA ARG A 191 -8.38 -24.87 -15.17
C ARG A 191 -9.33 -23.86 -15.82
N ALA A 192 -9.11 -23.53 -17.10
CA ALA A 192 -10.00 -22.66 -17.85
C ALA A 192 -11.43 -23.22 -17.91
N ILE A 193 -11.59 -24.52 -18.22
CA ILE A 193 -12.89 -25.21 -18.23
C ILE A 193 -13.60 -25.10 -16.87
N HIS A 194 -12.87 -25.29 -15.76
CA HIS A 194 -13.45 -25.14 -14.41
C HIS A 194 -14.03 -23.74 -14.19
N HIS A 195 -13.28 -22.70 -14.54
CA HIS A 195 -13.72 -21.31 -14.36
C HIS A 195 -14.87 -20.92 -15.30
N TYR A 196 -14.86 -21.37 -16.56
CA TYR A 196 -15.98 -21.11 -17.47
C TYR A 196 -17.27 -21.80 -17.02
N ARG A 197 -17.21 -23.04 -16.51
CA ARG A 197 -18.39 -23.71 -15.93
C ARG A 197 -18.94 -22.95 -14.73
N ARG A 198 -18.06 -22.41 -13.88
CA ARG A 198 -18.48 -21.54 -12.76
C ARG A 198 -19.14 -20.26 -13.24
N ALA A 199 -18.65 -19.65 -14.33
CA ALA A 199 -19.28 -18.45 -14.89
C ALA A 199 -20.74 -18.72 -15.32
N LEU A 200 -20.98 -19.82 -16.05
CA LEU A 200 -22.32 -20.24 -16.43
C LEU A 200 -23.21 -20.57 -15.22
N GLN A 201 -22.65 -21.22 -14.19
CA GLN A 201 -23.39 -21.56 -12.97
C GLN A 201 -23.97 -20.33 -12.26
N TRP A 202 -23.26 -19.20 -12.28
CA TRP A 202 -23.67 -17.97 -11.60
C TRP A 202 -24.31 -16.94 -12.55
N GLY A 203 -24.81 -17.38 -13.70
CA GLY A 203 -25.67 -16.57 -14.58
C GLY A 203 -24.93 -15.76 -15.66
N ASP A 204 -23.73 -16.17 -16.08
CA ASP A 204 -23.16 -15.66 -17.33
C ASP A 204 -23.85 -16.36 -18.52
N ASP A 205 -24.79 -15.69 -19.18
CA ASP A 205 -25.42 -16.19 -20.42
C ASP A 205 -24.62 -15.80 -21.68
N ASP A 206 -23.37 -15.39 -21.51
CA ASP A 206 -22.50 -14.95 -22.61
C ASP A 206 -22.15 -16.14 -23.52
N PRO A 207 -22.56 -16.10 -24.81
CA PRO A 207 -22.31 -17.20 -25.74
C PRO A 207 -20.83 -17.47 -25.96
N VAL A 208 -19.95 -16.49 -25.69
CA VAL A 208 -18.49 -16.66 -25.78
C VAL A 208 -18.00 -17.70 -24.78
N VAL A 209 -18.59 -17.78 -23.59
CA VAL A 209 -18.21 -18.76 -22.56
C VAL A 209 -18.58 -20.16 -23.01
N GLN A 210 -19.78 -20.33 -23.56
CA GLN A 210 -20.24 -21.61 -24.08
C GLN A 210 -19.39 -22.07 -25.27
N GLN A 211 -19.09 -21.17 -26.20
CA GLN A 211 -18.21 -21.45 -27.33
C GLN A 211 -16.81 -21.87 -26.87
N ALA A 212 -16.22 -21.14 -25.92
CA ALA A 212 -14.89 -21.47 -25.40
C ALA A 212 -14.86 -22.84 -24.70
N LEU A 213 -15.94 -23.21 -23.98
CA LEU A 213 -16.07 -24.54 -23.38
C LEU A 213 -16.17 -25.64 -24.45
N ASP A 214 -16.98 -25.43 -25.48
CA ASP A 214 -17.13 -26.38 -26.58
C ASP A 214 -15.80 -26.58 -27.33
N GLU A 215 -15.05 -25.51 -27.59
CA GLU A 215 -13.73 -25.57 -28.22
C GLU A 215 -12.73 -26.36 -27.35
N LEU A 216 -12.63 -26.02 -26.07
CA LEU A 216 -11.68 -26.65 -25.14
C LEU A 216 -11.99 -28.11 -24.86
N THR A 217 -13.26 -28.51 -24.91
CA THR A 217 -13.67 -29.91 -24.70
C THR A 217 -13.52 -30.77 -25.96
N LYS A 218 -13.62 -30.17 -27.15
CA LYS A 218 -13.40 -30.87 -28.44
C LYS A 218 -11.92 -31.09 -28.76
N THR A 219 -11.04 -30.18 -28.32
CA THR A 219 -9.60 -30.38 -28.52
C THR A 219 -9.09 -31.54 -27.66
N PRO A 220 -8.57 -32.63 -28.27
CA PRO A 220 -8.06 -33.76 -27.50
C PRO A 220 -6.92 -33.26 -26.62
N ARG A 221 -6.92 -33.70 -25.35
CA ARG A 221 -5.84 -33.44 -24.40
C ARG A 221 -4.52 -33.75 -25.11
N ARG A 222 -3.64 -32.75 -25.27
CA ARG A 222 -2.22 -33.05 -25.52
C ARG A 222 -1.75 -33.79 -24.28
N GLY A 223 -1.89 -35.11 -24.31
CA GLY A 223 -1.42 -36.01 -23.28
C GLY A 223 0.03 -35.63 -22.99
N GLY A 224 0.32 -35.42 -21.71
CA GLY A 224 1.67 -35.17 -21.26
C GLY A 224 2.61 -36.20 -21.89
N LEU A 225 3.70 -35.70 -22.44
CA LEU A 225 4.90 -36.47 -22.76
C LEU A 225 5.47 -37.06 -21.46
N PHE A 226 4.80 -38.07 -20.93
CA PHE A 226 5.33 -39.02 -19.96
C PHE A 226 4.94 -40.41 -20.46
N GLY A 227 5.46 -40.73 -21.65
CA GLY A 227 5.58 -42.11 -22.13
C GLY A 227 6.77 -42.76 -21.43
N LYS A 228 6.46 -43.87 -20.76
CA LYS A 228 7.36 -44.78 -20.04
C LYS A 228 8.48 -45.32 -20.92
N ALA A 229 9.66 -45.53 -20.33
CA ALA A 229 10.37 -46.82 -20.24
C ALA A 229 11.62 -46.66 -19.37
#